data_AF-H0EL34-F1
#
_entry.id   AF-H0EL34-F1
#
_cell.length_a   1.000
_cell.length_b   1.000
_cell.length_c   1.000
_cell.angle_alpha   90.00
_cell.angle_beta   90.00
_cell.angle_gamma   90.00
#
_symmetry.space_group_name_H-M   'P 1'
#
loop_
_entity.id
_entity.type
_entity.pdbx_description
1 polymer ?
#
loop_
_entity_poly.entity_id
_entity_poly.type
_entity_poly.pdbx_seq_one_letter_code
_entity_poly.pdbx_strand_id
1 'polypeptide(L)'
;MAQYLKAQRILFALEDKFEPSLLLDERSYHTTIAIFAASEKSQRESKAASLQVRGWPPWRKAQDGIDERRTPEQDKSRVLLALAQKNTSGYRDRHVIDEVLRIHGGEELDLTPTIHTRRWVTDRYNRSLKALENPSTNPKVWAARITATRDVQEAWSAFEEYRQNLGDPSLAMFFAMFQKLVYENLRRARNDPGPIIPGDGLEVLPVPENNFSESYKAHLQPPSLLELYDEMLACGILPAGRCLSFLVKHAPSITRGLSYLRDSKLFQPAQLSWLEGVPDRKDIVLPDNRSIVLSIPEHIFAAVVSLKCRFALRVLRDKPEAMNTGLSTATLPSDHPLIPKDQSSEAKFHGTFRSLPHVASLMKAQRSCYRPTWYALFKAIARPGTVMAKPFAGTQKDDRLSWRVLEAALNDFHSLGLELDPQGFNIICYGLCKAIPALKSERGEFYDAARVTETLKLEFKEMEEMKHGHDIRSVFVGIVHFLGSLGEAEPLLQKGAGIWGGWPQAKEIEHYRDTTRLVVTVSIKSVEWACVLLLGCYIPRRYKD
;
A
#
# COMPACT_ATOMS: atom_id res chain seq x y z
N MET A 1 -3.59 -1.38 16.00
CA MET A 1 -3.62 0.11 16.06
C MET A 1 -4.95 0.65 16.60
N ALA A 2 -6.10 0.29 16.02
CA ALA A 2 -7.41 0.80 16.48
C ALA A 2 -7.71 0.53 17.98
N GLN A 3 -7.37 -0.65 18.50
CA GLN A 3 -7.57 -0.98 19.92
C GLN A 3 -6.68 -0.16 20.87
N TYR A 4 -5.42 0.09 20.50
CA TYR A 4 -4.49 0.94 21.28
C TYR A 4 -4.95 2.39 21.33
N LEU A 5 -5.41 2.94 20.20
CA LEU A 5 -5.95 4.31 20.14
C LEU A 5 -7.22 4.46 21.00
N LYS A 6 -8.08 3.43 21.03
CA LYS A 6 -9.28 3.41 21.86
C LYS A 6 -8.93 3.35 23.35
N ALA A 7 -7.98 2.51 23.73
CA ALA A 7 -7.49 2.44 25.11
C ALA A 7 -6.86 3.77 25.58
N GLN A 8 -6.05 4.42 24.75
CA GLN A 8 -5.45 5.71 25.08
C GLN A 8 -6.47 6.86 25.16
N ARG A 9 -7.47 6.89 24.27
CA ARG A 9 -8.55 7.89 24.37
C ARG A 9 -9.30 7.77 25.69
N ILE A 10 -9.54 6.55 26.16
CA ILE A 10 -10.15 6.30 27.46
C ILE A 10 -9.20 6.77 28.57
N LEU A 11 -7.89 6.50 28.46
CA LEU A 11 -6.89 6.94 29.42
C LEU A 11 -6.85 8.47 29.56
N PHE A 12 -6.82 9.22 28.44
CA PHE A 12 -6.84 10.69 28.46
C PHE A 12 -8.18 11.26 28.97
N ALA A 13 -9.31 10.62 28.63
CA ALA A 13 -10.61 11.02 29.15
C ALA A 13 -10.78 10.71 30.66
N LEU A 14 -9.94 9.83 31.20
CA LEU A 14 -9.85 9.55 32.63
C LEU A 14 -8.88 10.51 33.33
N GLU A 15 -7.79 10.93 32.66
CA GLU A 15 -6.84 11.92 33.19
C GLU A 15 -7.53 13.23 33.60
N ASP A 16 -8.46 13.73 32.79
CA ASP A 16 -9.29 14.93 33.10
C ASP A 16 -10.22 14.75 34.33
N LYS A 17 -10.40 13.51 34.81
CA LYS A 17 -11.29 13.19 35.94
C LYS A 17 -10.55 12.93 37.24
N PHE A 18 -9.22 12.86 37.22
CA PHE A 18 -8.41 12.62 38.41
C PHE A 18 -7.80 13.93 38.92
N GLU A 19 -7.90 14.15 40.23
CA GLU A 19 -7.19 15.20 40.96
C GLU A 19 -6.23 14.55 41.97
N PRO A 20 -4.91 14.80 41.89
CA PRO A 20 -4.21 15.52 40.82
C PRO A 20 -4.26 14.76 39.48
N SER A 21 -4.09 15.50 38.38
CA SER A 21 -4.04 14.91 37.04
C SER A 21 -2.99 13.79 36.98
N LEU A 22 -3.31 12.75 36.23
CA LEU A 22 -2.46 11.57 36.11
C LEU A 22 -1.10 11.97 35.51
N LEU A 23 -0.02 11.88 36.29
CA LEU A 23 1.33 12.15 35.79
C LEU A 23 1.71 11.07 34.77
N LEU A 24 1.81 11.46 33.50
CA LEU A 24 2.28 10.60 32.44
C LEU A 24 3.81 10.42 32.56
N ASP A 25 4.26 9.16 32.50
CA ASP A 25 5.68 8.81 32.37
C ASP A 25 6.22 9.22 30.98
N GLU A 26 7.54 9.40 30.86
CA GLU A 26 8.23 9.72 29.62
C GLU A 26 7.90 8.70 28.51
N ARG A 27 7.86 7.40 28.86
CA ARG A 27 7.49 6.33 27.92
C ARG A 27 6.07 6.45 27.41
N SER A 28 5.16 6.95 28.24
CA SER A 28 3.76 7.19 27.85
C SER A 28 3.67 8.34 26.86
N TYR A 29 4.45 9.40 27.04
CA TYR A 29 4.59 10.47 26.05
C TYR A 29 5.15 9.95 24.73
N HIS A 30 6.29 9.24 24.74
CA HIS A 30 6.88 8.66 23.52
C HIS A 30 5.90 7.77 22.76
N THR A 31 5.18 6.91 23.47
CA THR A 31 4.18 6.02 22.88
C THR A 31 3.04 6.81 22.25
N THR A 32 2.55 7.84 22.93
CA THR A 32 1.49 8.74 22.42
C THR A 32 1.96 9.50 21.18
N ILE A 33 3.16 10.07 21.21
CA ILE A 33 3.74 10.82 20.09
C ILE A 33 3.91 9.88 18.87
N ALA A 34 4.43 8.66 19.08
CA ALA A 34 4.56 7.66 18.01
C ALA A 34 3.21 7.23 17.42
N ILE A 35 2.16 7.16 18.25
CA ILE A 35 0.80 6.89 17.79
C ILE A 35 0.25 8.05 16.98
N PHE A 36 0.44 9.30 17.41
CA PHE A 36 0.04 10.47 16.63
C PHE A 36 0.79 10.52 15.30
N ALA A 37 2.09 10.25 15.28
CA ALA A 37 2.89 10.20 14.06
C ALA A 37 2.44 9.08 13.11
N ALA A 38 1.88 7.97 13.60
CA ALA A 38 1.38 6.89 12.76
C ALA A 38 -0.12 7.00 12.42
N SER A 39 -0.84 7.93 13.03
CA SER A 39 -2.27 8.12 12.83
C SER A 39 -2.55 8.95 11.57
N GLU A 40 -3.74 8.80 11.01
CA GLU A 40 -4.21 9.66 9.93
C GLU A 40 -4.23 11.13 10.37
N LYS A 41 -3.87 12.03 9.47
CA LYS A 41 -3.91 13.47 9.72
C LYS A 41 -5.34 13.91 9.99
N SER A 42 -5.50 14.77 10.99
CA SER A 42 -6.74 15.50 11.20
C SER A 42 -6.98 16.48 10.04
N GLN A 43 -8.23 16.90 9.85
CA GLN A 43 -8.58 17.91 8.84
C GLN A 43 -7.75 19.19 9.00
N ARG A 44 -7.43 19.57 10.24
CA ARG A 44 -6.56 20.72 10.55
C ARG A 44 -5.12 20.52 10.09
N GLU A 45 -4.54 19.34 10.37
CA GLU A 45 -3.18 18.98 9.94
C GLU A 45 -3.10 18.88 8.40
N SER A 46 -4.14 18.33 7.77
CA SER A 46 -4.26 18.21 6.33
C SER A 46 -4.37 19.59 5.64
N LYS A 47 -5.20 20.50 6.17
CA LYS A 47 -5.25 21.90 5.71
C LYS A 47 -3.92 22.60 5.93
N ALA A 48 -3.27 22.43 7.09
CA ALA A 48 -1.93 22.99 7.35
C ALA A 48 -0.91 22.56 6.28
N ALA A 49 -0.88 21.26 5.94
CA ALA A 49 0.00 20.72 4.89
C ALA A 49 -0.31 21.33 3.50
N SER A 50 -1.57 21.62 3.19
CA SER A 50 -1.98 22.27 1.94
C SER A 50 -1.55 23.74 1.81
N LEU A 51 -1.27 24.41 2.94
CA LEU A 51 -0.82 25.81 2.98
C LEU A 51 0.69 25.96 2.84
N GLN A 52 1.44 24.86 2.77
CA GLN A 52 2.88 24.91 2.58
C GLN A 52 3.23 25.27 1.14
N VAL A 53 4.16 26.22 0.98
CA VAL A 53 4.68 26.64 -0.33
C VAL A 53 5.49 25.50 -0.95
N ARG A 54 5.51 25.45 -2.29
CA ARG A 54 6.24 24.45 -3.08
C ARG A 54 7.77 24.56 -3.02
N GLY A 55 8.33 25.67 -2.54
CA GLY A 55 9.76 25.82 -2.30
C GLY A 55 10.21 25.06 -1.05
N TRP A 56 11.53 24.88 -0.93
CA TRP A 56 12.18 24.35 0.27
C TRP A 56 12.95 25.46 1.00
N PRO A 57 12.77 25.64 2.32
CA PRO A 57 11.83 24.92 3.17
C PRO A 57 10.34 25.22 2.86
N PRO A 58 9.42 24.29 3.19
CA PRO A 58 7.98 24.38 2.92
C PRO A 58 7.27 25.36 3.88
N TRP A 59 7.67 26.63 3.83
CA TRP A 59 7.06 27.69 4.65
C TRP A 59 5.56 27.82 4.39
N ARG A 60 4.81 28.19 5.42
CA ARG A 60 3.39 28.47 5.34
C ARG A 60 3.13 29.72 4.49
N LYS A 61 2.14 29.65 3.60
CA LYS A 61 1.59 30.80 2.87
C LYS A 61 0.06 30.78 2.96
N ALA A 62 -0.51 31.88 3.48
CA ALA A 62 -1.96 32.04 3.52
C ALA A 62 -2.53 32.11 2.09
N GLN A 63 -3.64 31.40 1.86
CA GLN A 63 -4.33 31.39 0.56
C GLN A 63 -5.54 32.33 0.55
N ASP A 64 -6.19 32.51 1.70
CA ASP A 64 -7.34 33.40 1.88
C ASP A 64 -7.27 34.17 3.22
N GLY A 65 -8.22 35.10 3.42
CA GLY A 65 -8.30 35.90 4.65
C GLY A 65 -8.72 35.12 5.90
N ILE A 66 -9.20 33.88 5.76
CA ILE A 66 -9.47 32.97 6.89
C ILE A 66 -8.15 32.35 7.36
N ASP A 67 -7.31 31.94 6.41
CA ASP A 67 -5.98 31.41 6.66
C ASP A 67 -5.08 32.49 7.29
N GLU A 68 -5.17 33.77 6.90
CA GLU A 68 -4.40 34.85 7.54
C GLU A 68 -4.67 34.99 9.05
N ARG A 69 -5.88 34.68 9.52
CA ARG A 69 -6.27 34.80 10.94
C ARG A 69 -5.82 33.62 11.80
N ARG A 70 -5.28 32.55 11.19
CA ARG A 70 -4.88 31.32 11.88
C ARG A 70 -3.57 31.53 12.62
N THR A 71 -3.52 31.14 13.90
CA THR A 71 -2.28 31.30 14.70
C THR A 71 -1.27 30.19 14.37
N PRO A 72 0.05 30.43 14.52
CA PRO A 72 1.07 29.42 14.24
C PRO A 72 0.92 28.12 15.04
N GLU A 73 0.44 28.21 16.29
CA GLU A 73 0.14 27.06 17.14
C GLU A 73 -0.98 26.22 16.54
N GLN A 74 -1.87 26.85 15.75
CA GLN A 74 -2.90 26.12 15.06
C GLN A 74 -2.43 25.33 13.86
N ASP A 75 -1.24 25.65 13.34
CA ASP A 75 -0.60 24.95 12.22
C ASP A 75 0.23 23.76 12.69
N LYS A 76 0.56 23.68 13.99
CA LYS A 76 1.32 22.57 14.57
C LYS A 76 0.54 21.27 14.54
N SER A 77 1.24 20.18 14.22
CA SER A 77 0.69 18.83 14.29
C SER A 77 0.52 18.37 15.73
N ARG A 78 -0.32 17.36 15.95
CA ARG A 78 -0.49 16.71 17.26
C ARG A 78 0.82 16.14 17.80
N VAL A 79 1.72 15.73 16.91
CA VAL A 79 3.07 15.27 17.25
C VAL A 79 3.87 16.40 17.91
N LEU A 80 3.91 17.59 17.28
CA LEU A 80 4.63 18.75 17.81
C LEU A 80 4.00 19.28 19.10
N LEU A 81 2.67 19.30 19.19
CA LEU A 81 1.96 19.69 20.41
C LEU A 81 2.25 18.72 21.57
N ALA A 82 2.27 17.41 21.30
CA ALA A 82 2.59 16.39 22.31
C ALA A 82 4.07 16.45 22.74
N LEU A 83 5.00 16.75 21.84
CA LEU A 83 6.41 17.01 22.17
C LEU A 83 6.57 18.26 23.03
N ALA A 84 5.85 19.35 22.70
CA ALA A 84 5.84 20.56 23.53
C ALA A 84 5.30 20.26 24.93
N GLN A 85 4.21 19.51 25.05
CA GLN A 85 3.63 19.10 26.33
C GLN A 85 4.59 18.23 27.16
N LYS A 86 5.27 17.28 26.52
CA LYS A 86 6.30 16.44 27.13
C LYS A 86 7.42 17.30 27.74
N ASN A 87 7.91 18.27 26.96
CA ASN A 87 8.95 19.22 27.42
C ASN A 87 8.47 20.08 28.61
N THR A 88 7.24 20.61 28.56
CA THR A 88 6.64 21.40 29.65
C THR A 88 6.47 20.58 30.93
N SER A 89 6.24 19.27 30.79
CA SER A 89 6.10 18.33 31.92
C SER A 89 7.45 17.92 32.55
N GLY A 90 8.57 18.48 32.07
CA GLY A 90 9.92 18.25 32.59
C GLY A 90 10.72 17.18 31.86
N TYR A 91 10.11 16.44 30.93
CA TYR A 91 10.78 15.43 30.11
C TYR A 91 11.36 16.08 28.85
N ARG A 92 12.61 16.55 28.92
CA ARG A 92 13.26 17.23 27.79
C ARG A 92 13.56 16.28 26.63
N ASP A 93 13.49 16.80 25.41
CA ASP A 93 13.94 16.13 24.18
C ASP A 93 15.45 15.87 24.22
N ARG A 94 15.85 14.72 24.77
CA ARG A 94 17.24 14.27 24.86
C ARG A 94 17.53 13.07 23.97
N HIS A 95 16.48 12.47 23.38
CA HIS A 95 16.62 11.26 22.61
C HIS A 95 16.54 11.53 21.12
N VAL A 96 17.37 10.84 20.33
CA VAL A 96 17.34 10.87 18.86
C VAL A 96 15.94 10.53 18.31
N ILE A 97 15.16 9.71 19.03
CA ILE A 97 13.78 9.40 18.65
C ILE A 97 12.85 10.62 18.70
N ASP A 98 13.07 11.53 19.65
CA ASP A 98 12.27 12.75 19.78
C ASP A 98 12.45 13.62 18.54
N GLU A 99 13.69 13.74 18.07
CA GLU A 99 14.02 14.51 16.88
C GLU A 99 13.47 13.86 15.60
N VAL A 100 13.60 12.54 15.47
CA VAL A 100 13.01 11.79 14.35
C VAL A 100 11.48 11.96 14.31
N LEU A 101 10.83 11.91 15.48
CA LEU A 101 9.39 12.13 15.60
C LEU A 101 9.02 13.59 15.30
N ARG A 102 9.84 14.56 15.73
CA ARG A 102 9.64 15.99 15.45
C ARG A 102 9.67 16.28 13.94
N ILE A 103 10.69 15.78 13.25
CA ILE A 103 10.84 15.88 11.79
C ILE A 103 9.64 15.23 11.09
N HIS A 104 9.26 14.02 11.50
CA HIS A 104 8.04 13.41 10.96
C HIS A 104 6.77 14.17 11.33
N GLY A 105 6.76 14.93 12.42
CA GLY A 105 5.69 15.83 12.84
C GLY A 105 5.61 17.14 12.06
N GLY A 106 6.60 17.46 11.22
CA GLY A 106 6.60 18.61 10.33
C GLY A 106 7.49 19.79 10.75
N GLU A 107 8.43 19.60 11.67
CA GLU A 107 9.35 20.67 12.14
C GLU A 107 10.72 20.08 12.54
N GLU A 108 11.80 20.82 12.34
CA GLU A 108 13.16 20.48 12.82
C GLU A 108 13.51 21.21 14.14
N LEU A 109 14.71 20.99 14.71
CA LEU A 109 15.18 21.72 15.91
C LEU A 109 15.25 23.24 15.72
N ASP A 110 15.67 23.68 14.53
CA ASP A 110 15.82 25.09 14.15
C ASP A 110 14.49 25.76 13.74
N LEU A 111 13.37 25.05 13.92
CA LEU A 111 12.02 25.46 13.50
C LEU A 111 11.83 25.50 11.99
N THR A 112 12.76 24.94 11.21
CA THR A 112 12.57 24.76 9.77
C THR A 112 11.41 23.77 9.55
N PRO A 113 10.38 24.13 8.77
CA PRO A 113 9.25 23.26 8.53
C PRO A 113 9.66 22.10 7.65
N THR A 114 9.06 20.93 7.88
CA THR A 114 9.23 19.74 7.03
C THR A 114 7.86 19.19 6.64
N ILE A 115 7.82 18.18 5.77
CA ILE A 115 6.57 17.52 5.43
C ILE A 115 6.18 16.56 6.55
N HIS A 116 5.10 16.88 7.26
CA HIS A 116 4.49 15.98 8.23
C HIS A 116 4.20 14.64 7.56
N THR A 117 4.93 13.59 7.93
CA THR A 117 4.90 12.28 7.28
C THR A 117 4.46 11.21 8.26
N ARG A 118 3.43 10.43 7.87
CA ARG A 118 2.90 9.39 8.75
C ARG A 118 3.91 8.24 8.93
N ARG A 119 4.40 8.02 10.15
CA ARG A 119 5.41 6.99 10.45
C ARG A 119 5.21 6.36 11.82
N TRP A 120 5.29 5.02 11.84
CA TRP A 120 5.38 4.27 13.10
C TRP A 120 6.84 4.11 13.51
N VAL A 121 7.23 4.84 14.55
CA VAL A 121 8.56 4.76 15.16
C VAL A 121 8.43 4.03 16.50
N THR A 122 9.01 2.84 16.60
CA THR A 122 8.91 2.01 17.82
C THR A 122 10.07 2.30 18.77
N ASP A 123 9.84 2.08 20.07
CA ASP A 123 10.87 2.10 21.14
C ASP A 123 12.07 1.14 20.91
N ARG A 124 12.00 0.20 19.96
CA ARG A 124 13.21 -0.52 19.48
C ARG A 124 14.26 0.41 18.86
N TYR A 125 13.88 1.63 18.45
CA TYR A 125 14.82 2.68 18.10
C TYR A 125 15.72 3.06 19.28
N ASN A 126 15.17 3.07 20.52
CA ASN A 126 15.87 3.45 21.75
C ASN A 126 16.88 2.40 22.24
N ARG A 127 16.64 1.10 22.03
CA ARG A 127 17.60 0.05 22.48
C ARG A 127 18.97 0.10 21.81
N SER A 128 19.06 0.74 20.64
CA SER A 128 20.31 0.95 19.89
C SER A 128 20.97 2.29 20.21
N LEU A 129 20.33 3.17 20.99
CA LEU A 129 20.80 4.54 21.22
C LEU A 129 21.34 4.64 22.64
N LYS A 130 22.67 4.71 22.76
CA LYS A 130 23.27 5.29 23.98
C LYS A 130 22.76 6.74 24.06
N ALA A 131 22.30 7.15 25.24
CA ALA A 131 21.59 8.40 25.50
C ALA A 131 22.44 9.69 25.39
N LEU A 132 23.43 9.75 24.49
CA LEU A 132 24.37 10.88 24.39
C LEU A 132 24.86 11.18 22.95
N GLU A 133 24.24 10.62 21.91
CA GLU A 133 24.58 10.99 20.53
C GLU A 133 23.93 12.33 20.16
N ASN A 134 24.72 13.25 19.59
CA ASN A 134 24.22 14.53 19.09
C ASN A 134 23.18 14.27 17.97
N PRO A 135 21.92 14.72 18.12
CA PRO A 135 20.89 14.51 17.10
C PRO A 135 21.28 15.06 15.73
N SER A 136 22.02 16.18 15.67
CA SER A 136 22.33 16.86 14.40
C SER A 136 23.27 16.07 13.49
N THR A 137 24.11 15.18 14.06
CA THR A 137 25.05 14.35 13.29
C THR A 137 24.53 12.92 13.09
N ASN A 138 23.40 12.57 13.68
CA ASN A 138 22.92 11.20 13.71
C ASN A 138 22.33 10.77 12.35
N PRO A 139 22.84 9.69 11.71
CA PRO A 139 22.34 9.24 10.41
C PRO A 139 20.84 8.91 10.39
N LYS A 140 20.25 8.53 11.55
CA LYS A 140 18.82 8.23 11.65
C LYS A 140 17.96 9.49 11.57
N VAL A 141 18.45 10.63 12.07
CA VAL A 141 17.80 11.94 11.94
C VAL A 141 17.83 12.38 10.49
N TRP A 142 18.96 12.24 9.82
CA TRP A 142 19.09 12.53 8.39
C TRP A 142 18.23 11.62 7.50
N ALA A 143 18.10 10.33 7.84
CA ALA A 143 17.14 9.45 7.16
C ALA A 143 15.68 9.93 7.34
N ALA A 144 15.34 10.50 8.50
CA ALA A 144 14.03 11.12 8.73
C ALA A 144 13.85 12.39 7.90
N ARG A 145 14.89 13.26 7.80
CA ARG A 145 14.92 14.45 6.94
C ARG A 145 14.65 14.10 5.48
N ILE A 146 15.42 13.15 4.93
CA ILE A 146 15.25 12.64 3.55
C ILE A 146 13.82 12.10 3.33
N THR A 147 13.25 11.42 4.32
CA THR A 147 11.88 10.90 4.22
C THR A 147 10.85 12.03 4.22
N ALA A 148 11.04 13.04 5.05
CA ALA A 148 10.15 14.18 5.27
C ALA A 148 10.34 15.34 4.27
N THR A 149 11.06 15.10 3.16
CA THR A 149 11.07 16.01 2.01
C THR A 149 9.81 15.83 1.16
N ARG A 150 9.54 16.77 0.27
CA ARG A 150 8.40 16.73 -0.65
C ARG A 150 8.70 15.92 -1.91
N ASP A 151 9.86 16.15 -2.50
CA ASP A 151 10.27 15.56 -3.78
C ASP A 151 11.61 14.81 -3.70
N VAL A 152 12.05 14.27 -4.84
CA VAL A 152 13.30 13.49 -4.93
C VAL A 152 14.55 14.37 -4.98
N GLN A 153 14.47 15.59 -5.52
CA GLN A 153 15.62 16.49 -5.57
C GLN A 153 15.96 17.03 -4.18
N GLU A 154 14.95 17.44 -3.41
CA GLU A 154 15.10 17.83 -2.01
C GLU A 154 15.64 16.66 -1.16
N ALA A 155 15.15 15.44 -1.42
CA ALA A 155 15.65 14.23 -0.76
C ALA A 155 17.14 14.00 -1.08
N TRP A 156 17.53 14.18 -2.34
CA TRP A 156 18.90 14.01 -2.79
C TRP A 156 19.83 15.09 -2.24
N SER A 157 19.39 16.36 -2.20
CA SER A 157 20.19 17.43 -1.60
C SER A 157 20.45 17.17 -0.12
N ALA A 158 19.46 16.68 0.63
CA ALA A 158 19.65 16.33 2.04
C ALA A 158 20.58 15.11 2.22
N PHE A 159 20.55 14.15 1.30
CA PHE A 159 21.48 13.02 1.29
C PHE A 159 22.92 13.47 1.03
N GLU A 160 23.09 14.37 0.05
CA GLU A 160 24.40 14.91 -0.34
C GLU A 160 25.00 15.81 0.73
N GLU A 161 24.19 16.65 1.37
CA GLU A 161 24.63 17.53 2.45
C GLU A 161 25.23 16.72 3.61
N TYR A 162 24.62 15.59 3.96
CA TYR A 162 25.20 14.67 4.95
C TYR A 162 26.55 14.12 4.47
N ARG A 163 26.61 13.65 3.21
CA ARG A 163 27.81 13.05 2.64
C ARG A 163 29.00 14.02 2.64
N GLN A 164 28.75 15.29 2.33
CA GLN A 164 29.79 16.31 2.25
C GLN A 164 30.25 16.81 3.63
N ASN A 165 29.33 16.90 4.60
CA ASN A 165 29.62 17.56 5.87
C ASN A 165 29.86 16.62 7.06
N LEU A 166 29.31 15.39 7.03
CA LEU A 166 29.18 14.52 8.20
C LEU A 166 29.77 13.12 8.00
N GLY A 167 29.96 12.66 6.76
CA GLY A 167 30.65 11.40 6.43
C GLY A 167 29.78 10.39 5.67
N ASP A 168 30.08 9.10 5.83
CA ASP A 168 29.49 8.05 5.01
C ASP A 168 27.99 7.80 5.34
N PRO A 169 27.09 7.80 4.34
CA PRO A 169 25.67 7.60 4.55
C PRO A 169 25.33 6.22 5.15
N SER A 170 24.33 6.17 6.03
CA SER A 170 23.88 4.89 6.63
C SER A 170 22.89 4.12 5.75
N LEU A 171 22.71 2.82 6.02
CA LEU A 171 21.66 1.99 5.38
C LEU A 171 20.26 2.61 5.52
N ALA A 172 19.97 3.32 6.61
CA ALA A 172 18.68 3.98 6.80
C ALA A 172 18.47 5.15 5.84
N MET A 173 19.53 5.89 5.51
CA MET A 173 19.50 6.99 4.55
C MET A 173 19.35 6.46 3.12
N PHE A 174 20.14 5.44 2.74
CA PHE A 174 19.97 4.75 1.47
C PHE A 174 18.55 4.20 1.33
N PHE A 175 18.01 3.59 2.40
CA PHE A 175 16.63 3.11 2.39
C PHE A 175 15.62 4.24 2.16
N ALA A 176 15.73 5.37 2.86
CA ALA A 176 14.85 6.52 2.64
C ALA A 176 14.92 7.01 1.19
N MET A 177 16.13 7.08 0.61
CA MET A 177 16.34 7.49 -0.77
C MET A 177 15.77 6.49 -1.79
N PHE A 178 15.95 5.18 -1.56
CA PHE A 178 15.30 4.14 -2.38
C PHE A 178 13.78 4.24 -2.34
N GLN A 179 13.19 4.54 -1.17
CA GLN A 179 11.75 4.78 -1.08
C GLN A 179 11.35 5.95 -1.99
N LYS A 180 12.03 7.09 -1.90
CA LYS A 180 11.75 8.27 -2.75
C LYS A 180 11.85 7.94 -4.24
N LEU A 181 12.92 7.28 -4.69
CA LEU A 181 13.10 6.94 -6.10
C LEU A 181 12.03 5.98 -6.64
N VAL A 182 11.69 4.93 -5.87
CA VAL A 182 10.67 3.97 -6.29
C VAL A 182 9.29 4.63 -6.42
N TYR A 183 8.90 5.46 -5.44
CA TYR A 183 7.59 6.10 -5.47
C TYR A 183 7.50 7.22 -6.51
N GLU A 184 8.61 7.90 -6.82
CA GLU A 184 8.68 8.79 -7.97
C GLU A 184 8.48 8.05 -9.30
N ASN A 185 9.15 6.91 -9.50
CA ASN A 185 8.95 6.11 -10.70
C ASN A 185 7.51 5.60 -10.82
N LEU A 186 6.89 5.21 -9.69
CA LEU A 186 5.48 4.83 -9.65
C LEU A 186 4.55 6.02 -9.95
N ARG A 187 4.90 7.23 -9.51
CA ARG A 187 4.15 8.45 -9.84
C ARG A 187 4.25 8.76 -11.33
N ARG A 188 5.45 8.74 -11.91
CA ARG A 188 5.67 8.97 -13.36
C ARG A 188 4.91 7.95 -14.23
N ALA A 189 4.77 6.72 -13.73
CA ALA A 189 3.99 5.68 -14.40
C ALA A 189 2.45 5.86 -14.29
N ARG A 190 1.96 6.77 -13.44
CA ARG A 190 0.53 7.09 -13.31
C ARG A 190 0.19 8.32 -14.14
N ASN A 191 -0.78 8.19 -15.03
CA ASN A 191 -1.26 9.31 -15.85
C ASN A 191 -2.12 10.33 -15.08
N ASP A 192 -2.67 9.95 -13.92
CA ASP A 192 -3.44 10.84 -13.04
C ASP A 192 -3.08 10.55 -11.57
N PRO A 193 -2.35 11.47 -10.89
CA PRO A 193 -2.01 11.31 -9.49
C PRO A 193 -3.19 11.56 -8.52
N GLY A 194 -4.30 12.15 -8.96
CA GLY A 194 -5.33 12.68 -8.06
C GLY A 194 -4.79 13.78 -7.12
N PRO A 195 -5.65 14.36 -6.25
CA PRO A 195 -5.20 15.33 -5.26
C PRO A 195 -4.43 14.61 -4.15
N ILE A 196 -3.11 14.63 -4.23
CA ILE A 196 -2.24 14.03 -3.23
C ILE A 196 -1.84 15.09 -2.20
N ILE A 197 -2.20 14.87 -0.94
CA ILE A 197 -1.78 15.71 0.18
C ILE A 197 -0.41 15.22 0.65
N PRO A 198 0.63 16.07 0.72
CA PRO A 198 1.98 15.64 1.07
C PRO A 198 2.02 14.93 2.42
N GLY A 199 2.59 13.73 2.48
CA GLY A 199 2.94 13.01 3.70
C GLY A 199 1.81 12.18 4.34
N ASP A 200 0.68 12.01 3.66
CA ASP A 200 -0.37 11.05 4.05
C ASP A 200 -0.01 9.61 3.68
N GLY A 201 0.82 9.44 2.66
CA GLY A 201 1.39 8.17 2.24
C GLY A 201 2.88 8.28 1.88
N LEU A 202 3.30 7.43 0.94
CA LEU A 202 4.67 7.39 0.43
C LEU A 202 4.80 8.09 -0.92
N GLU A 203 3.81 8.91 -1.27
CA GLU A 203 3.86 9.78 -2.43
C GLU A 203 5.10 10.66 -2.45
N VAL A 204 5.48 11.00 -3.67
CA VAL A 204 6.47 12.02 -3.97
C VAL A 204 5.73 13.04 -4.83
N LEU A 205 5.93 14.33 -4.58
CA LEU A 205 5.33 15.35 -5.45
C LEU A 205 6.22 15.61 -6.67
N PRO A 206 5.63 16.08 -7.79
CA PRO A 206 6.42 16.47 -8.95
C PRO A 206 7.39 17.59 -8.57
N VAL A 207 8.62 17.47 -9.06
CA VAL A 207 9.63 18.52 -8.96
C VAL A 207 9.09 19.80 -9.61
N PRO A 208 9.12 20.96 -8.92
CA PRO A 208 8.70 22.23 -9.51
C PRO A 208 9.52 22.60 -10.74
N GLU A 209 8.87 23.12 -11.78
CA GLU A 209 9.57 23.72 -12.91
C GLU A 209 10.21 25.03 -12.44
N ASN A 210 11.53 25.01 -12.23
CA ASN A 210 12.31 26.16 -11.81
C ASN A 210 13.13 26.71 -12.99
N ASN A 211 13.34 28.02 -13.00
CA ASN A 211 14.14 28.73 -14.01
C ASN A 211 15.67 28.57 -13.82
N PHE A 212 16.12 27.47 -13.20
CA PHE A 212 17.53 27.21 -12.98
C PHE A 212 18.27 26.88 -14.28
N SER A 213 19.59 27.12 -14.32
CA SER A 213 20.41 26.68 -15.44
C SER A 213 20.42 25.15 -15.56
N GLU A 214 20.58 24.62 -16.77
CA GLU A 214 20.67 23.17 -17.00
C GLU A 214 21.80 22.52 -16.20
N SER A 215 22.92 23.24 -16.03
CA SER A 215 24.03 22.79 -15.17
C SER A 215 23.61 22.63 -13.71
N TYR A 216 22.85 23.58 -13.15
CA TYR A 216 22.39 23.49 -11.77
C TYR A 216 21.34 22.39 -11.61
N LYS A 217 20.42 22.25 -12.58
CA LYS A 217 19.45 21.15 -12.60
C LYS A 217 20.13 19.78 -12.60
N ALA A 218 21.23 19.61 -13.32
CA ALA A 218 21.98 18.36 -13.37
C ALA A 218 22.56 17.95 -12.00
N HIS A 219 23.07 18.90 -11.21
CA HIS A 219 23.59 18.62 -9.86
C HIS A 219 22.48 18.21 -8.87
N LEU A 220 21.25 18.67 -9.10
CA LEU A 220 20.09 18.31 -8.28
C LEU A 220 19.47 16.96 -8.66
N GLN A 221 19.86 16.37 -9.80
CA GLN A 221 19.29 15.09 -10.20
C GLN A 221 19.87 13.96 -9.34
N PRO A 222 19.01 13.14 -8.72
CA PRO A 222 19.46 11.94 -8.04
C PRO A 222 19.96 10.89 -9.05
N PRO A 223 20.83 9.97 -8.61
CA PRO A 223 21.15 8.78 -9.39
C PRO A 223 19.91 7.89 -9.59
N SER A 224 19.97 7.03 -10.59
CA SER A 224 18.97 5.99 -10.78
C SER A 224 18.95 5.00 -9.61
N LEU A 225 17.88 4.21 -9.49
CA LEU A 225 17.75 3.21 -8.43
C LEU A 225 18.91 2.19 -8.43
N LEU A 226 19.41 1.83 -9.62
CA LEU A 226 20.51 0.87 -9.77
C LEU A 226 21.85 1.52 -9.43
N GLU A 227 22.11 2.73 -9.90
CA GLU A 227 23.34 3.46 -9.59
C GLU A 227 23.47 3.72 -8.08
N LEU A 228 22.39 4.13 -7.43
CA LEU A 228 22.37 4.32 -5.97
C LEU A 228 22.60 2.99 -5.22
N TYR A 229 22.14 1.87 -5.78
CA TYR A 229 22.37 0.55 -5.20
C TYR A 229 23.83 0.12 -5.34
N ASP A 230 24.44 0.35 -6.50
CA ASP A 230 25.85 0.08 -6.72
C ASP A 230 26.73 0.97 -5.84
N GLU A 231 26.35 2.24 -5.65
CA GLU A 231 26.99 3.16 -4.70
C GLU A 231 26.90 2.65 -3.25
N MET A 232 25.73 2.18 -2.81
CA MET A 232 25.55 1.59 -1.48
C MET A 232 26.49 0.39 -1.26
N LEU A 233 26.63 -0.47 -2.27
CA LEU A 233 27.54 -1.61 -2.20
C LEU A 233 29.01 -1.17 -2.20
N ALA A 234 29.36 -0.11 -2.95
CA ALA A 234 30.71 0.46 -2.97
C ALA A 234 31.10 1.05 -1.61
N CYS A 235 30.14 1.62 -0.87
CA CYS A 235 30.31 2.04 0.53
C CYS A 235 30.44 0.85 1.52
N GLY A 236 30.41 -0.40 1.05
CA GLY A 236 30.47 -1.60 1.88
C GLY A 236 29.17 -1.89 2.65
N ILE A 237 28.06 -1.24 2.30
CA ILE A 237 26.78 -1.38 2.98
C ILE A 237 25.94 -2.42 2.26
N LEU A 238 25.65 -3.53 2.95
CA LEU A 238 24.84 -4.62 2.39
C LEU A 238 23.34 -4.40 2.65
N PRO A 239 22.46 -4.81 1.72
CA PRO A 239 21.02 -4.68 1.92
C PRO A 239 20.54 -5.64 3.02
N ALA A 240 19.88 -5.09 4.05
CA ALA A 240 19.37 -5.88 5.17
C ALA A 240 17.96 -5.44 5.62
N GLY A 241 17.28 -6.32 6.35
CA GLY A 241 16.01 -6.06 7.03
C GLY A 241 14.94 -5.45 6.12
N ARG A 242 14.39 -4.29 6.52
CA ARG A 242 13.33 -3.58 5.77
C ARG A 242 13.81 -3.06 4.42
N CYS A 243 15.07 -2.65 4.31
CA CYS A 243 15.64 -2.19 3.04
C CYS A 243 15.66 -3.34 2.02
N LEU A 244 16.16 -4.50 2.41
CA LEU A 244 16.16 -5.69 1.55
C LEU A 244 14.74 -6.11 1.14
N SER A 245 13.82 -6.21 2.09
CA SER A 245 12.41 -6.54 1.80
C SER A 245 11.78 -5.55 0.81
N PHE A 246 12.06 -4.26 0.94
CA PHE A 246 11.58 -3.24 0.03
C PHE A 246 12.20 -3.35 -1.37
N LEU A 247 13.52 -3.49 -1.48
CA LEU A 247 14.23 -3.66 -2.74
C LEU A 247 13.73 -4.90 -3.50
N VAL A 248 13.58 -6.03 -2.82
CA VAL A 248 13.05 -7.28 -3.41
C VAL A 248 11.62 -7.08 -3.91
N LYS A 249 10.74 -6.47 -3.08
CA LYS A 249 9.34 -6.24 -3.43
C LYS A 249 9.20 -5.36 -4.68
N HIS A 250 10.05 -4.33 -4.81
CA HIS A 250 9.99 -3.32 -5.87
C HIS A 250 10.99 -3.52 -7.01
N ALA A 251 11.74 -4.63 -7.02
CA ALA A 251 12.77 -4.91 -8.04
C ALA A 251 12.23 -4.83 -9.49
N PRO A 252 13.02 -4.38 -10.47
CA PRO A 252 12.56 -4.27 -11.86
C PRO A 252 12.39 -5.63 -12.55
N SER A 253 13.01 -6.70 -12.04
CA SER A 253 12.90 -8.06 -12.55
C SER A 253 13.04 -9.10 -11.44
N ILE A 254 12.62 -10.35 -11.72
CA ILE A 254 12.84 -11.48 -10.79
C ILE A 254 14.34 -11.66 -10.54
N THR A 255 15.16 -11.65 -11.60
CA THR A 255 16.61 -11.83 -11.51
C THR A 255 17.26 -10.78 -10.61
N ARG A 256 16.87 -9.51 -10.72
CA ARG A 256 17.37 -8.45 -9.83
C ARG A 256 16.90 -8.59 -8.40
N GLY A 257 15.63 -8.95 -8.18
CA GLY A 257 15.16 -9.21 -6.82
C GLY A 257 15.89 -10.37 -6.15
N LEU A 258 16.29 -11.39 -6.92
CA LEU A 258 17.13 -12.49 -6.44
C LEU A 258 18.59 -12.07 -6.24
N SER A 259 19.15 -11.19 -7.08
CA SER A 259 20.51 -10.67 -6.85
C SER A 259 20.60 -9.92 -5.52
N TYR A 260 19.62 -9.08 -5.18
CA TYR A 260 19.58 -8.39 -3.88
C TYR A 260 19.62 -9.36 -2.68
N LEU A 261 18.98 -10.52 -2.79
CA LEU A 261 19.03 -11.56 -1.77
C LEU A 261 20.42 -12.20 -1.67
N ARG A 262 21.07 -12.45 -2.80
CA ARG A 262 22.45 -12.98 -2.84
C ARG A 262 23.45 -11.98 -2.25
N ASP A 263 23.32 -10.72 -2.63
CA ASP A 263 24.20 -9.63 -2.19
C ASP A 263 24.08 -9.36 -0.68
N SER A 264 22.92 -9.65 -0.07
CA SER A 264 22.72 -9.51 1.38
C SER A 264 23.59 -10.44 2.23
N LYS A 265 24.05 -11.58 1.68
CA LYS A 265 24.80 -12.63 2.40
C LYS A 265 24.11 -13.16 3.68
N LEU A 266 22.82 -12.87 3.88
CA LEU A 266 22.05 -13.30 5.06
C LEU A 266 21.50 -14.73 4.92
N PHE A 267 21.45 -15.25 3.69
CA PHE A 267 20.81 -16.52 3.37
C PHE A 267 21.81 -17.57 2.95
N GLN A 268 21.58 -18.80 3.40
CA GLN A 268 22.34 -19.95 2.97
C GLN A 268 22.06 -20.28 1.50
N PRO A 269 23.02 -20.87 0.76
CA PRO A 269 22.81 -21.25 -0.64
C PRO A 269 21.56 -22.11 -0.85
N ALA A 270 21.26 -23.03 0.08
CA ALA A 270 20.05 -23.86 0.03
C ALA A 270 18.74 -23.05 0.13
N GLN A 271 18.70 -22.02 0.98
CA GLN A 271 17.55 -21.10 1.08
C GLN A 271 17.37 -20.32 -0.21
N LEU A 272 18.47 -19.83 -0.79
CA LEU A 272 18.44 -19.10 -2.06
C LEU A 272 17.97 -19.98 -3.21
N SER A 273 18.51 -21.19 -3.37
CA SER A 273 18.06 -22.13 -4.41
C SER A 273 16.57 -22.46 -4.30
N TRP A 274 16.06 -22.58 -3.08
CA TRP A 274 14.64 -22.82 -2.81
C TRP A 274 13.76 -21.62 -3.19
N LEU A 275 14.16 -20.40 -2.82
CA LEU A 275 13.46 -19.17 -3.20
C LEU A 275 13.50 -18.92 -4.70
N GLU A 276 14.61 -19.26 -5.36
CA GLU A 276 14.78 -19.12 -6.81
C GLU A 276 13.82 -20.04 -7.57
N GLY A 277 13.57 -21.24 -7.06
CA GLY A 277 12.75 -22.25 -7.75
C GLY A 277 13.51 -22.85 -8.93
N VAL A 278 14.79 -23.17 -8.71
CA VAL A 278 15.65 -23.82 -9.70
C VAL A 278 14.94 -25.10 -10.15
N PRO A 279 14.73 -25.30 -11.46
CA PRO A 279 14.05 -26.48 -11.97
C PRO A 279 14.90 -27.70 -11.59
N ASP A 280 14.30 -28.59 -10.82
CA ASP A 280 14.53 -30.04 -10.79
C ASP A 280 15.81 -30.47 -11.51
N ARG A 281 16.96 -30.06 -10.98
CA ARG A 281 18.22 -30.71 -11.33
C ARG A 281 18.08 -32.04 -10.64
N LYS A 282 18.06 -33.12 -11.40
CA LYS A 282 18.01 -34.51 -10.89
C LYS A 282 19.11 -34.79 -9.85
N ASP A 283 20.11 -33.91 -9.77
CA ASP A 283 21.25 -33.96 -8.87
C ASP A 283 21.01 -33.24 -7.53
N ILE A 284 19.91 -32.48 -7.39
CA ILE A 284 19.52 -31.78 -6.15
C ILE A 284 18.19 -32.35 -5.69
N VAL A 285 18.25 -33.42 -4.90
CA VAL A 285 17.12 -33.83 -4.06
C VAL A 285 16.78 -32.62 -3.20
N LEU A 286 15.66 -31.94 -3.48
CA LEU A 286 15.13 -30.89 -2.61
C LEU A 286 14.86 -31.56 -1.26
N PRO A 287 15.67 -31.31 -0.22
CA PRO A 287 15.46 -31.99 1.04
C PRO A 287 14.10 -31.57 1.59
N ASP A 288 13.43 -32.49 2.27
CA ASP A 288 12.14 -32.31 2.94
C ASP A 288 12.32 -31.39 4.17
N ASN A 289 12.81 -30.17 3.93
CA ASN A 289 13.41 -29.28 4.91
C ASN A 289 12.48 -28.09 5.15
N ARG A 290 11.29 -28.39 5.69
CA ARG A 290 10.41 -27.36 6.28
C ARG A 290 11.18 -26.44 7.24
N SER A 291 12.19 -26.98 7.95
CA SER A 291 13.10 -26.25 8.82
C SER A 291 13.85 -25.10 8.13
N ILE A 292 14.32 -25.30 6.89
CA ILE A 292 15.03 -24.27 6.11
C ILE A 292 14.07 -23.12 5.76
N VAL A 293 12.83 -23.45 5.40
CA VAL A 293 11.80 -22.45 5.03
C VAL A 293 11.35 -21.64 6.23
N LEU A 294 11.13 -22.31 7.37
CA LEU A 294 10.70 -21.66 8.62
C LEU A 294 11.75 -20.68 9.18
N SER A 295 13.02 -20.88 8.84
CA SER A 295 14.10 -19.96 9.25
C SER A 295 14.12 -18.64 8.47
N ILE A 296 13.38 -18.52 7.36
CA ILE A 296 13.33 -17.30 6.55
C ILE A 296 12.39 -16.28 7.24
N PRO A 297 12.85 -15.03 7.48
CA PRO A 297 11.99 -14.01 8.06
C PRO A 297 10.75 -13.72 7.21
N GLU A 298 9.58 -13.67 7.86
CA GLU A 298 8.28 -13.60 7.19
C GLU A 298 8.12 -12.37 6.26
N HIS A 299 8.69 -11.23 6.64
CA HIS A 299 8.68 -10.00 5.83
C HIS A 299 9.52 -10.08 4.55
N ILE A 300 10.57 -10.91 4.54
CA ILE A 300 11.38 -11.16 3.33
C ILE A 300 10.68 -12.17 2.44
N PHE A 301 10.11 -13.22 3.04
CA PHE A 301 9.29 -14.18 2.31
C PHE A 301 8.11 -13.48 1.59
N ALA A 302 7.38 -12.63 2.29
CA ALA A 302 6.30 -11.83 1.72
C ALA A 302 6.75 -10.97 0.53
N ALA A 303 7.97 -10.42 0.59
CA ALA A 303 8.55 -9.64 -0.50
C ALA A 303 8.88 -10.51 -1.72
N VAL A 304 9.44 -11.71 -1.53
CA VAL A 304 9.73 -12.67 -2.61
C VAL A 304 8.44 -13.17 -3.27
N VAL A 305 7.42 -13.51 -2.46
CA VAL A 305 6.10 -13.87 -2.97
C VAL A 305 5.52 -12.71 -3.77
N SER A 306 5.55 -11.49 -3.23
CA SER A 306 5.10 -10.28 -3.93
C SER A 306 5.81 -10.06 -5.26
N LEU A 307 7.13 -10.27 -5.30
CA LEU A 307 7.95 -10.18 -6.50
C LEU A 307 7.49 -11.19 -7.57
N LYS A 308 7.45 -12.48 -7.23
CA LYS A 308 7.03 -13.53 -8.16
C LYS A 308 5.59 -13.34 -8.64
N CYS A 309 4.69 -12.96 -7.73
CA CYS A 309 3.30 -12.63 -8.03
C CYS A 309 3.14 -11.41 -8.96
N ARG A 310 4.05 -10.43 -8.90
CA ARG A 310 4.05 -9.29 -9.85
C ARG A 310 4.42 -9.75 -11.26
N PHE A 311 5.37 -10.67 -11.39
CA PHE A 311 5.83 -11.25 -12.65
C PHE A 311 5.11 -12.57 -13.03
N ALA A 312 3.93 -12.84 -12.49
CA ALA A 312 3.07 -13.92 -12.96
C ALA A 312 2.72 -13.72 -14.45
N LEU A 313 2.64 -14.82 -15.22
CA LEU A 313 2.36 -14.77 -16.65
C LEU A 313 0.99 -14.14 -16.93
N ARG A 314 0.95 -13.20 -17.88
CA ARG A 314 -0.26 -12.55 -18.34
C ARG A 314 -0.33 -12.49 -19.85
N VAL A 315 -1.54 -12.56 -20.39
CA VAL A 315 -1.86 -12.19 -21.77
C VAL A 315 -2.24 -10.72 -21.78
N LEU A 316 -1.46 -9.91 -22.50
CA LEU A 316 -1.84 -8.54 -22.81
C LEU A 316 -2.82 -8.59 -23.98
N ARG A 317 -4.08 -8.25 -23.74
CA ARG A 317 -5.02 -7.95 -24.82
C ARG A 317 -4.87 -6.47 -25.17
N ASP A 318 -4.60 -6.16 -26.44
CA ASP A 318 -4.68 -4.78 -26.93
C ASP A 318 -6.12 -4.28 -26.67
N LYS A 319 -6.26 -3.15 -25.97
CA LYS A 319 -7.59 -2.61 -25.63
C LYS A 319 -8.32 -2.19 -26.93
N PRO A 320 -9.60 -2.55 -27.14
CA PRO A 320 -10.49 -1.66 -27.88
C PRO A 320 -10.73 -0.41 -27.02
N GLU A 321 -10.64 0.76 -27.63
CA GLU A 321 -10.88 2.06 -27.00
C GLU A 321 -12.33 2.16 -26.49
N ALA A 322 -12.57 1.81 -25.21
CA ALA A 322 -13.64 2.34 -24.35
C ALA A 322 -13.78 1.51 -23.06
N MET A 323 -13.19 2.00 -21.96
CA MET A 323 -13.74 1.97 -20.59
C MET A 323 -12.64 2.40 -19.64
N ASN A 324 -12.68 3.66 -19.24
CA ASN A 324 -11.95 4.18 -18.10
C ASN A 324 -12.54 3.54 -16.82
N THR A 325 -12.05 2.36 -16.47
CA THR A 325 -12.22 1.80 -15.13
C THR A 325 -10.98 2.18 -14.33
N GLY A 326 -11.18 3.09 -13.37
CA GLY A 326 -10.16 3.56 -12.45
C GLY A 326 -9.63 2.43 -11.57
N LEU A 327 -8.58 1.76 -12.03
CA LEU A 327 -7.68 1.01 -11.17
C LEU A 327 -6.26 1.14 -11.70
N SER A 328 -5.63 2.27 -11.37
CA SER A 328 -4.20 2.54 -11.61
C SER A 328 -3.34 1.54 -10.83
N THR A 329 -3.08 0.37 -11.41
CA THR A 329 -1.88 -0.40 -11.09
C THR A 329 -0.70 0.26 -11.79
N ALA A 330 -0.06 1.21 -11.11
CA ALA A 330 1.26 1.71 -11.49
C ALA A 330 2.23 0.53 -11.60
N THR A 331 2.50 0.15 -12.84
CA THR A 331 3.54 -0.79 -13.22
C THR A 331 4.64 0.07 -13.80
N LEU A 332 5.87 -0.04 -13.29
CA LEU A 332 7.03 0.60 -13.89
C LEU A 332 7.06 0.25 -15.40
N PRO A 333 7.17 1.23 -16.31
CA PRO A 333 7.43 0.94 -17.71
C PRO A 333 8.86 0.42 -17.84
N SER A 334 9.02 -0.66 -18.59
CA SER A 334 10.33 -1.12 -19.07
C SER A 334 10.75 -0.21 -20.22
N ASP A 335 11.92 0.44 -20.11
CA ASP A 335 12.46 1.32 -21.17
C ASP A 335 13.10 0.54 -22.33
N HIS A 336 12.90 1.11 -23.55
CA HIS A 336 13.61 0.95 -24.84
C HIS A 336 13.10 -0.05 -25.90
N PRO A 337 13.35 0.20 -27.21
CA PRO A 337 12.91 1.33 -28.05
C PRO A 337 12.08 0.85 -29.26
N LEU A 338 11.42 1.81 -29.93
CA LEU A 338 10.54 1.65 -31.10
C LEU A 338 11.23 0.95 -32.29
N ILE A 339 10.63 -0.13 -32.79
CA ILE A 339 10.79 -0.62 -34.17
C ILE A 339 9.37 -0.89 -34.72
N PRO A 340 8.99 -0.35 -35.89
CA PRO A 340 7.64 -0.47 -36.42
C PRO A 340 7.43 -1.74 -37.26
N LYS A 341 6.21 -2.29 -37.11
CA LYS A 341 5.44 -3.18 -38.00
C LYS A 341 6.00 -4.56 -38.32
N ASP A 342 5.28 -5.59 -37.87
CA ASP A 342 4.63 -6.51 -38.80
C ASP A 342 3.35 -7.11 -38.21
N GLN A 343 2.35 -7.28 -39.08
CA GLN A 343 0.99 -7.67 -38.77
C GLN A 343 0.89 -9.19 -38.60
N SER A 344 0.95 -9.65 -37.36
CA SER A 344 0.28 -10.87 -36.90
C SER A 344 -0.11 -10.63 -35.44
N SER A 345 -1.41 -10.77 -35.12
CA SER A 345 -1.95 -10.54 -33.78
C SER A 345 -1.58 -11.68 -32.84
N GLU A 346 -0.28 -11.85 -32.57
CA GLU A 346 0.24 -12.75 -31.57
C GLU A 346 -0.01 -12.17 -30.18
N ALA A 347 -0.72 -12.93 -29.33
CA ALA A 347 -0.95 -12.58 -27.94
C ALA A 347 0.40 -12.35 -27.23
N LYS A 348 0.70 -11.09 -26.86
CA LYS A 348 1.93 -10.75 -26.15
C LYS A 348 1.85 -11.26 -24.71
N PHE A 349 2.76 -12.18 -24.38
CA PHE A 349 2.89 -12.72 -23.03
C PHE A 349 3.87 -11.88 -22.19
N HIS A 350 3.47 -11.53 -20.97
CA HIS A 350 4.34 -10.84 -20.02
C HIS A 350 4.51 -11.65 -18.74
N GLY A 351 5.74 -11.86 -18.28
CA GLY A 351 6.06 -12.56 -17.03
C GLY A 351 6.45 -14.03 -17.22
N THR A 352 6.51 -14.78 -16.11
CA THR A 352 7.01 -16.16 -16.08
C THR A 352 5.90 -17.12 -15.64
N PHE A 353 5.59 -18.12 -16.48
CA PHE A 353 4.55 -19.12 -16.19
C PHE A 353 4.80 -19.89 -14.88
N ARG A 354 6.07 -20.14 -14.55
CA ARG A 354 6.48 -20.89 -13.36
C ARG A 354 6.30 -20.13 -12.05
N SER A 355 6.04 -18.82 -12.09
CA SER A 355 5.97 -17.99 -10.88
C SER A 355 4.83 -18.39 -9.94
N LEU A 356 3.61 -18.59 -10.45
CA LEU A 356 2.45 -18.91 -9.61
C LEU A 356 2.49 -20.34 -9.03
N PRO A 357 2.78 -21.40 -9.80
CA PRO A 357 2.94 -22.74 -9.25
C PRO A 357 4.03 -22.81 -8.18
N HIS A 358 5.16 -22.13 -8.41
CA HIS A 358 6.23 -22.06 -7.44
C HIS A 358 5.78 -21.34 -6.16
N VAL A 359 5.10 -20.20 -6.27
CA VAL A 359 4.53 -19.52 -5.10
C VAL A 359 3.56 -20.42 -4.34
N ALA A 360 2.71 -21.19 -5.02
CA ALA A 360 1.81 -22.12 -4.35
C ALA A 360 2.57 -23.19 -3.56
N SER A 361 3.68 -23.74 -4.10
CA SER A 361 4.52 -24.67 -3.33
C SER A 361 5.23 -23.98 -2.15
N LEU A 362 5.69 -22.74 -2.32
CA LEU A 362 6.30 -21.95 -1.25
C LEU A 362 5.31 -21.73 -0.09
N MET A 363 4.07 -21.36 -0.42
CA MET A 363 3.01 -21.08 0.55
C MET A 363 2.61 -22.32 1.35
N LYS A 364 2.48 -23.47 0.68
CA LYS A 364 2.20 -24.76 1.34
C LYS A 364 3.30 -25.18 2.30
N ALA A 365 4.57 -24.91 1.96
CA ALA A 365 5.71 -25.25 2.81
C ALA A 365 5.84 -24.32 4.03
N GLN A 366 5.67 -23.01 3.85
CA GLN A 366 5.88 -22.05 4.94
C GLN A 366 4.67 -21.92 5.88
N ARG A 367 3.45 -22.13 5.37
CA ARG A 367 2.20 -21.87 6.12
C ARG A 367 2.19 -20.49 6.79
N SER A 368 2.57 -19.46 6.03
CA SER A 368 2.70 -18.07 6.52
C SER A 368 1.39 -17.56 7.14
N CYS A 369 1.46 -17.03 8.35
CA CYS A 369 0.33 -16.36 9.02
C CYS A 369 0.23 -14.87 8.68
N TYR A 370 1.24 -14.30 8.02
CA TYR A 370 1.23 -12.91 7.56
C TYR A 370 0.30 -12.68 6.37
N ARG A 371 -0.82 -12.00 6.65
CA ARG A 371 -1.87 -11.65 5.67
C ARG A 371 -1.36 -11.02 4.36
N PRO A 372 -0.40 -10.06 4.36
CA PRO A 372 0.08 -9.45 3.11
C PRO A 372 0.70 -10.43 2.11
N THR A 373 1.25 -11.56 2.57
CA THR A 373 1.75 -12.62 1.68
C THR A 373 0.61 -13.22 0.85
N TRP A 374 -0.50 -13.54 1.51
CA TRP A 374 -1.71 -14.06 0.87
C TRP A 374 -2.35 -13.03 -0.06
N TYR A 375 -2.42 -11.77 0.35
CA TYR A 375 -2.98 -10.71 -0.48
C TYR A 375 -2.17 -10.49 -1.77
N ALA A 376 -0.86 -10.68 -1.73
CA ALA A 376 -0.04 -10.65 -2.94
C ALA A 376 -0.39 -11.79 -3.91
N LEU A 377 -0.65 -13.00 -3.40
CA LEU A 377 -1.11 -14.15 -4.18
C LEU A 377 -2.52 -13.94 -4.74
N PHE A 378 -3.49 -13.58 -3.89
CA PHE A 378 -4.87 -13.31 -4.30
C PHE A 378 -4.92 -12.23 -5.38
N LYS A 379 -4.18 -11.13 -5.18
CA LYS A 379 -4.09 -10.05 -6.17
C LYS A 379 -3.46 -10.50 -7.48
N ALA A 380 -2.52 -11.45 -7.46
CA ALA A 380 -1.95 -11.98 -8.70
C ALA A 380 -2.95 -12.85 -9.46
N ILE A 381 -3.70 -13.71 -8.78
CA ILE A 381 -4.69 -14.59 -9.39
C ILE A 381 -5.89 -13.79 -9.93
N ALA A 382 -6.36 -12.80 -9.15
CA ALA A 382 -7.50 -11.95 -9.47
C ALA A 382 -7.23 -10.95 -10.63
N ARG A 383 -5.97 -10.76 -11.06
CA ARG A 383 -5.66 -9.86 -12.17
C ARG A 383 -6.25 -10.35 -13.49
N PRO A 384 -6.74 -9.42 -14.35
CA PRO A 384 -7.23 -9.77 -15.68
C PRO A 384 -6.09 -10.33 -16.56
N GLY A 385 -6.41 -11.33 -17.38
CA GLY A 385 -5.46 -11.96 -18.30
C GLY A 385 -4.37 -12.82 -17.65
N THR A 386 -4.46 -13.11 -16.35
CA THR A 386 -3.52 -14.02 -15.66
C THR A 386 -3.66 -15.43 -16.17
N VAL A 387 -2.54 -16.04 -16.57
CA VAL A 387 -2.50 -17.38 -17.15
C VAL A 387 -2.23 -18.42 -16.08
N MET A 388 -3.22 -19.28 -15.81
CA MET A 388 -3.07 -20.42 -14.91
C MET A 388 -2.61 -21.66 -15.67
N ALA A 389 -3.13 -21.85 -16.88
CA ALA A 389 -2.74 -22.94 -17.76
C ALA A 389 -2.53 -22.43 -19.18
N LYS A 390 -1.32 -22.65 -19.74
CA LYS A 390 -0.96 -22.30 -21.12
C LYS A 390 -2.02 -22.65 -22.18
N PRO A 391 -2.62 -23.87 -22.20
CA PRO A 391 -3.61 -24.21 -23.23
C PRO A 391 -4.90 -23.40 -23.17
N PHE A 392 -5.19 -22.78 -22.03
CA PHE A 392 -6.39 -21.96 -21.83
C PHE A 392 -6.08 -20.46 -21.84
N ALA A 393 -4.82 -20.06 -22.08
CA ALA A 393 -4.38 -18.68 -21.96
C ALA A 393 -5.28 -17.71 -22.73
N GLY A 394 -5.83 -16.72 -22.03
CA GLY A 394 -6.70 -15.72 -22.64
C GLY A 394 -8.10 -16.23 -23.03
N THR A 395 -8.48 -17.45 -22.64
CA THR A 395 -9.86 -17.96 -22.77
C THR A 395 -10.63 -17.81 -21.47
N GLN A 396 -11.96 -17.81 -21.54
CA GLN A 396 -12.83 -17.78 -20.35
C GLN A 396 -12.62 -18.99 -19.43
N LYS A 397 -12.14 -20.13 -19.96
CA LYS A 397 -11.82 -21.31 -19.15
C LYS A 397 -10.68 -21.05 -18.17
N ASP A 398 -9.71 -20.21 -18.54
CA ASP A 398 -8.59 -19.80 -17.68
C ASP A 398 -9.05 -18.85 -16.57
N ASP A 399 -10.02 -17.97 -16.86
CA ASP A 399 -10.65 -17.13 -15.85
C ASP A 399 -11.40 -17.98 -14.81
N ARG A 400 -12.12 -19.03 -15.24
CA ARG A 400 -12.79 -19.99 -14.33
C ARG A 400 -11.79 -20.79 -13.49
N LEU A 401 -10.71 -21.27 -14.10
CA LEU A 401 -9.64 -21.96 -13.37
C LEU A 401 -8.98 -21.02 -12.35
N SER A 402 -8.78 -19.75 -12.71
CA SER A 402 -8.22 -18.76 -11.80
C SER A 402 -9.11 -18.55 -10.57
N TRP A 403 -10.44 -18.54 -10.74
CA TRP A 403 -11.36 -18.48 -9.61
C TRP A 403 -11.28 -19.72 -8.72
N ARG A 404 -11.28 -20.92 -9.29
CA ARG A 404 -11.18 -22.17 -8.49
C ARG A 404 -9.90 -22.23 -7.67
N VAL A 405 -8.79 -21.76 -8.23
CA VAL A 405 -7.51 -21.67 -7.51
C VAL A 405 -7.56 -20.58 -6.44
N LEU A 406 -8.27 -19.47 -6.67
CA LEU A 406 -8.48 -18.43 -5.66
C LEU A 406 -9.33 -18.95 -4.49
N GLU A 407 -10.43 -19.65 -4.76
CA GLU A 407 -11.30 -20.30 -3.77
C GLU A 407 -10.53 -21.34 -2.94
N ALA A 408 -9.72 -22.18 -3.58
CA ALA A 408 -8.86 -23.13 -2.88
C ALA A 408 -7.82 -22.42 -2.00
N ALA A 409 -7.18 -21.36 -2.50
CA ALA A 409 -6.23 -20.59 -1.72
C ALA A 409 -6.89 -19.82 -0.56
N LEU A 410 -8.15 -19.42 -0.70
CA LEU A 410 -8.95 -18.82 0.37
C LEU A 410 -9.27 -19.86 1.46
N ASN A 411 -9.67 -21.07 1.08
CA ASN A 411 -9.86 -22.16 2.04
C ASN A 411 -8.56 -22.49 2.80
N ASP A 412 -7.41 -22.52 2.11
CA ASP A 412 -6.11 -22.69 2.75
C ASP A 412 -5.81 -21.53 3.73
N PHE A 413 -6.19 -20.31 3.39
CA PHE A 413 -6.07 -19.12 4.27
C PHE A 413 -6.92 -19.24 5.54
N HIS A 414 -8.19 -19.65 5.43
CA HIS A 414 -9.05 -19.89 6.59
C HIS A 414 -8.61 -21.10 7.42
N SER A 415 -8.04 -22.13 6.78
CA SER A 415 -7.48 -23.29 7.50
C SER A 415 -6.33 -22.92 8.45
N LEU A 416 -5.70 -21.76 8.25
CA LEU A 416 -4.68 -21.19 9.12
C LEU A 416 -5.26 -20.29 10.22
N GLY A 417 -6.58 -20.15 10.30
CA GLY A 417 -7.27 -19.26 11.23
C GLY A 417 -7.10 -17.79 10.89
N LEU A 418 -6.86 -17.47 9.61
CA LEU A 418 -6.75 -16.09 9.16
C LEU A 418 -8.11 -15.58 8.66
N GLU A 419 -8.37 -14.32 8.96
CA GLU A 419 -9.61 -13.62 8.61
C GLU A 419 -9.30 -12.49 7.62
N LEU A 420 -10.24 -12.25 6.69
CA LEU A 420 -10.14 -11.17 5.70
C LEU A 420 -10.38 -9.80 6.36
N ASP A 421 -9.54 -8.84 6.00
CA ASP A 421 -9.80 -7.42 6.25
C ASP A 421 -10.54 -6.81 5.03
N PRO A 422 -11.05 -5.56 5.12
CA PRO A 422 -11.74 -4.91 4.00
C PRO A 422 -10.90 -4.85 2.71
N GLN A 423 -9.57 -4.79 2.83
CA GLN A 423 -8.67 -4.80 1.68
C GLN A 423 -8.63 -6.18 1.01
N GLY A 424 -8.50 -7.25 1.79
CA GLY A 424 -8.54 -8.64 1.35
C GLY A 424 -9.87 -8.96 0.68
N PHE A 425 -10.98 -8.57 1.29
CA PHE A 425 -12.31 -8.76 0.72
C PHE A 425 -12.46 -8.09 -0.65
N ASN A 426 -12.03 -6.83 -0.79
CA ASN A 426 -12.05 -6.14 -2.08
C ASN A 426 -11.26 -6.90 -3.17
N ILE A 427 -10.11 -7.50 -2.82
CA ILE A 427 -9.32 -8.30 -3.77
C ILE A 427 -10.11 -9.54 -4.24
N ILE A 428 -10.81 -10.23 -3.33
CA ILE A 428 -11.65 -11.38 -3.68
C ILE A 428 -12.81 -10.94 -4.59
N CYS A 429 -13.46 -9.82 -4.31
CA CYS A 429 -14.50 -9.25 -5.17
C CYS A 429 -13.99 -8.97 -6.59
N TYR A 430 -12.78 -8.44 -6.75
CA TYR A 430 -12.17 -8.27 -8.08
C TYR A 430 -11.93 -9.60 -8.80
N GLY A 431 -11.48 -10.64 -8.07
CA GLY A 431 -11.34 -11.99 -8.61
C GLY A 431 -12.67 -12.56 -9.09
N LEU A 432 -13.76 -12.24 -8.40
CA LEU A 432 -15.11 -12.62 -8.83
C LEU A 432 -15.54 -11.88 -10.09
N CYS A 433 -15.34 -10.56 -10.17
CA CYS A 433 -15.66 -9.77 -11.37
C CYS A 433 -15.03 -10.39 -12.62
N LYS A 434 -13.80 -10.90 -12.49
CA LYS A 434 -13.09 -11.61 -13.56
C LYS A 434 -13.76 -12.93 -13.95
N ALA A 435 -14.28 -13.68 -12.98
CA ALA A 435 -14.87 -15.01 -13.20
C ALA A 435 -16.30 -14.96 -13.79
N ILE A 436 -17.09 -13.94 -13.45
CA ILE A 436 -18.50 -13.84 -13.83
C ILE A 436 -18.74 -13.94 -15.36
N PRO A 437 -18.00 -13.22 -16.23
CA PRO A 437 -18.19 -13.33 -17.68
C PRO A 437 -17.94 -14.75 -18.21
N ALA A 438 -16.99 -15.48 -17.62
CA ALA A 438 -16.70 -16.86 -17.99
C ALA A 438 -17.81 -17.84 -17.57
N LEU A 439 -18.49 -17.57 -16.47
CA LEU A 439 -19.62 -18.37 -15.98
C LEU A 439 -20.89 -18.16 -16.83
N LYS A 440 -21.01 -17.06 -17.57
CA LYS A 440 -22.17 -16.74 -18.41
C LYS A 440 -22.21 -17.47 -19.76
N SER A 441 -21.07 -17.94 -20.27
CA SER A 441 -20.94 -18.38 -21.67
C SER A 441 -21.34 -19.84 -21.94
N GLU A 442 -21.48 -20.68 -20.91
CA GLU A 442 -21.93 -22.07 -21.08
C GLU A 442 -23.35 -22.22 -20.50
N ARG A 443 -24.34 -22.45 -21.39
CA ARG A 443 -25.73 -22.74 -21.00
C ARG A 443 -25.77 -24.07 -20.24
N GLY A 444 -25.63 -24.06 -18.91
CA GLY A 444 -25.81 -25.30 -18.14
C GLY A 444 -25.39 -25.31 -16.68
N GLU A 445 -24.53 -24.41 -16.21
CA GLU A 445 -23.95 -24.54 -14.86
C GLU A 445 -24.24 -23.33 -13.96
N PHE A 446 -25.53 -23.09 -13.67
CA PHE A 446 -25.99 -22.14 -12.63
C PHE A 446 -25.45 -22.48 -11.22
N TYR A 447 -24.98 -23.71 -11.02
CA TYR A 447 -24.50 -24.23 -9.74
C TYR A 447 -23.21 -23.57 -9.25
N ASP A 448 -22.26 -23.29 -10.16
CA ASP A 448 -20.99 -22.65 -9.79
C ASP A 448 -21.21 -21.16 -9.42
N ALA A 449 -22.13 -20.46 -10.08
CA ALA A 449 -22.43 -19.05 -9.76
C ALA A 449 -23.13 -18.89 -8.39
N ALA A 450 -24.06 -19.79 -8.05
CA ALA A 450 -24.71 -19.79 -6.74
C ALA A 450 -23.71 -20.06 -5.60
N ARG A 451 -22.85 -21.09 -5.75
CA ARG A 451 -21.79 -21.42 -4.77
C ARG A 451 -20.87 -20.22 -4.52
N VAL A 452 -20.46 -19.56 -5.59
CA VAL A 452 -19.58 -18.38 -5.55
C VAL A 452 -20.21 -17.21 -4.78
N THR A 453 -21.51 -16.95 -5.00
CA THR A 453 -22.23 -15.91 -4.25
C THR A 453 -22.46 -16.28 -2.79
N GLU A 454 -22.60 -17.56 -2.47
CA GLU A 454 -22.74 -18.05 -1.10
C GLU A 454 -21.43 -17.87 -0.31
N THR A 455 -20.27 -18.17 -0.92
CA THR A 455 -18.96 -17.90 -0.31
C THR A 455 -18.81 -16.43 0.05
N LEU A 456 -19.14 -15.50 -0.84
CA LEU A 456 -19.06 -14.06 -0.54
C LEU A 456 -20.01 -13.61 0.57
N LYS A 457 -21.21 -14.19 0.65
CA LYS A 457 -22.16 -13.88 1.72
C LYS A 457 -21.61 -14.32 3.07
N LEU A 458 -20.98 -15.49 3.13
CA LEU A 458 -20.33 -16.00 4.34
C LEU A 458 -19.22 -15.04 4.79
N GLU A 459 -18.29 -14.69 3.89
CA GLU A 459 -17.18 -13.78 4.19
C GLU A 459 -17.66 -12.39 4.64
N PHE A 460 -18.70 -11.85 4.01
CA PHE A 460 -19.26 -10.56 4.40
C PHE A 460 -19.92 -10.61 5.78
N LYS A 461 -20.65 -11.69 6.06
CA LYS A 461 -21.29 -11.89 7.37
C LYS A 461 -20.23 -11.99 8.49
N GLU A 462 -19.16 -12.76 8.27
CA GLU A 462 -18.05 -12.85 9.23
C GLU A 462 -17.40 -11.48 9.49
N MET A 463 -17.21 -10.66 8.45
CA MET A 463 -16.69 -9.29 8.63
C MET A 463 -17.63 -8.36 9.40
N GLU A 464 -18.94 -8.44 9.18
CA GLU A 464 -19.94 -7.59 9.84
C GLU A 464 -20.06 -7.92 11.34
N GLU A 465 -20.06 -9.21 11.69
CA GLU A 465 -20.10 -9.69 13.07
C GLU A 465 -18.89 -9.20 13.89
N MET A 466 -17.75 -8.93 13.24
CA MET A 466 -16.53 -8.41 13.87
C MET A 466 -16.54 -6.90 14.19
N LYS A 467 -17.64 -6.18 13.94
CA LYS A 467 -17.80 -4.75 14.28
C LYS A 467 -16.66 -3.84 13.77
N HIS A 468 -16.18 -4.03 12.54
CA HIS A 468 -15.30 -3.09 11.84
C HIS A 468 -16.07 -1.84 11.36
N GLY A 469 -16.76 -1.16 12.28
CA GLY A 469 -17.82 -0.18 12.01
C GLY A 469 -17.42 1.14 11.33
N HIS A 470 -16.16 1.31 10.91
CA HIS A 470 -15.68 2.54 10.26
C HIS A 470 -15.23 2.35 8.80
N ASP A 471 -15.08 1.12 8.31
CA ASP A 471 -14.49 0.82 6.99
C ASP A 471 -15.45 0.09 6.03
N ILE A 472 -16.71 -0.09 6.43
CA ILE A 472 -17.77 -0.67 5.56
C ILE A 472 -18.02 0.18 4.30
N ARG A 473 -17.65 1.47 4.32
CA ARG A 473 -17.74 2.37 3.16
C ARG A 473 -16.82 1.96 2.01
N SER A 474 -15.60 1.46 2.30
CA SER A 474 -14.69 1.01 1.24
C SER A 474 -15.20 -0.28 0.59
N VAL A 475 -15.87 -1.13 1.36
CA VAL A 475 -16.59 -2.33 0.87
C VAL A 475 -17.77 -1.94 -0.03
N PHE A 476 -18.52 -0.90 0.32
CA PHE A 476 -19.63 -0.39 -0.50
C PHE A 476 -19.15 0.16 -1.85
N VAL A 477 -18.02 0.87 -1.89
CA VAL A 477 -17.41 1.33 -3.17
C VAL A 477 -17.02 0.13 -4.04
N GLY A 478 -16.48 -0.94 -3.45
CA GLY A 478 -16.17 -2.19 -4.16
C GLY A 478 -17.42 -2.86 -4.76
N ILE A 479 -18.52 -2.91 -4.00
CA ILE A 479 -19.82 -3.45 -4.45
C ILE A 479 -20.45 -2.56 -5.54
N VAL A 480 -20.36 -1.23 -5.42
CA VAL A 480 -20.88 -0.29 -6.44
C VAL A 480 -20.07 -0.38 -7.73
N HIS A 481 -18.74 -0.50 -7.66
CA HIS A 481 -17.91 -0.78 -8.84
C HIS A 481 -18.26 -2.13 -9.48
N PHE A 482 -18.54 -3.14 -8.68
CA PHE A 482 -18.99 -4.45 -9.11
C PHE A 482 -20.34 -4.37 -9.87
N LEU A 483 -21.34 -3.64 -9.34
CA LEU A 483 -22.64 -3.41 -9.99
C LEU A 483 -22.51 -2.53 -11.26
N GLY A 484 -21.61 -1.55 -11.25
CA GLY A 484 -21.30 -0.71 -12.41
C GLY A 484 -20.63 -1.48 -13.56
N SER A 485 -19.76 -2.45 -13.25
CA SER A 485 -19.09 -3.29 -14.26
C SER A 485 -20.03 -4.26 -15.00
N LEU A 486 -21.22 -4.51 -14.44
CA LEU A 486 -22.26 -5.33 -15.04
C LEU A 486 -23.19 -4.54 -15.98
N GLY A 487 -23.00 -3.22 -16.12
CA GLY A 487 -23.84 -2.36 -16.97
C GLY A 487 -25.23 -2.05 -16.40
N GLU A 488 -25.50 -2.40 -15.13
CA GLU A 488 -26.84 -2.31 -14.53
C GLU A 488 -26.99 -1.22 -13.45
N ALA A 489 -25.98 -0.36 -13.25
CA ALA A 489 -26.02 0.63 -12.16
C ALA A 489 -27.20 1.63 -12.28
N GLU A 490 -27.55 2.07 -13.49
CA GLU A 490 -28.52 3.15 -13.72
C GLU A 490 -30.00 2.73 -13.48
N PRO A 491 -30.50 1.58 -13.96
CA PRO A 491 -31.86 1.14 -13.66
C PRO A 491 -32.04 0.64 -12.21
N LEU A 492 -30.97 0.18 -11.54
CA LEU A 492 -31.01 -0.30 -10.16
C LEU A 492 -31.00 0.83 -9.13
N LEU A 493 -30.29 1.94 -9.43
CA LEU A 493 -30.34 3.18 -8.66
C LEU A 493 -31.75 3.80 -8.69
N GLN A 494 -32.45 3.75 -9.83
CA GLN A 494 -33.83 4.24 -9.94
C GLN A 494 -34.87 3.35 -9.25
N LYS A 495 -34.71 2.01 -9.28
CA LYS A 495 -35.62 1.09 -8.56
C LYS A 495 -35.40 1.07 -7.05
N GLY A 496 -34.17 1.27 -6.58
CA GLY A 496 -33.85 1.38 -5.16
C GLY A 496 -34.50 2.61 -4.50
N ALA A 497 -34.57 3.73 -5.22
CA ALA A 497 -35.18 4.97 -4.72
C ALA A 497 -36.68 4.85 -4.36
N GLY A 498 -37.40 3.89 -4.94
CA GLY A 498 -38.83 3.66 -4.66
C GLY A 498 -39.10 2.75 -3.44
N ILE A 499 -38.12 1.95 -3.01
CA ILE A 499 -38.29 0.97 -1.91
C ILE A 499 -37.69 1.50 -0.60
N TRP A 500 -36.70 2.40 -0.69
CA TRP A 500 -36.01 3.02 0.43
C TRP A 500 -36.43 4.48 0.49
N GLY A 501 -37.57 4.77 1.10
CA GLY A 501 -38.11 6.12 1.23
C GLY A 501 -37.06 7.10 1.76
N GLY A 502 -36.50 7.90 0.86
CA GLY A 502 -35.46 8.89 1.16
C GLY A 502 -34.09 8.59 0.55
N TRP A 503 -33.99 8.65 -0.79
CA TRP A 503 -32.73 8.99 -1.48
C TRP A 503 -32.97 10.25 -2.34
N PRO A 504 -32.02 11.19 -2.43
CA PRO A 504 -32.17 12.38 -3.24
C PRO A 504 -32.28 12.02 -4.73
N GLN A 505 -33.16 12.72 -5.45
CA GLN A 505 -33.48 12.40 -6.85
C GLN A 505 -32.23 12.54 -7.75
N ALA A 506 -32.18 11.77 -8.85
CA ALA A 506 -31.03 11.64 -9.75
C ALA A 506 -30.41 12.96 -10.26
N LYS A 507 -31.15 14.09 -10.23
CA LYS A 507 -30.62 15.43 -10.58
C LYS A 507 -29.73 16.05 -9.50
N GLU A 508 -29.81 15.62 -8.25
CA GLU A 508 -28.90 16.11 -7.19
C GLU A 508 -27.55 15.38 -7.23
N ILE A 509 -27.46 14.18 -7.79
CA ILE A 509 -26.23 13.38 -7.85
C ILE A 509 -25.17 14.01 -8.75
N GLU A 510 -25.55 14.74 -9.81
CA GLU A 510 -24.60 15.51 -10.63
C GLU A 510 -23.96 16.67 -9.86
N HIS A 511 -24.66 17.24 -8.87
CA HIS A 511 -24.12 18.30 -8.01
C HIS A 511 -23.28 17.75 -6.85
N TYR A 512 -23.43 16.47 -6.50
CA TYR A 512 -22.73 15.82 -5.38
C TYR A 512 -21.52 14.97 -5.78
N ARG A 513 -21.17 14.89 -7.08
CA ARG A 513 -19.89 14.31 -7.54
C ARG A 513 -18.67 15.02 -6.94
N ASP A 514 -18.85 16.26 -6.48
CA ASP A 514 -17.79 17.11 -5.91
C ASP A 514 -17.68 17.10 -4.37
N THR A 515 -18.52 16.36 -3.64
CA THR A 515 -18.47 16.35 -2.16
C THR A 515 -18.53 14.96 -1.52
N THR A 516 -17.44 14.63 -0.82
CA THR A 516 -17.08 13.35 -0.16
C THR A 516 -17.85 13.08 1.14
N ARG A 517 -19.20 13.15 1.14
CA ARG A 517 -19.99 12.72 2.32
C ARG A 517 -21.27 11.99 1.95
N LEU A 518 -21.20 10.67 1.90
CA LEU A 518 -22.37 9.80 2.16
C LEU A 518 -22.04 8.86 3.32
N VAL A 519 -22.86 8.94 4.38
CA VAL A 519 -22.89 7.98 5.48
C VAL A 519 -24.02 7.01 5.17
N VAL A 520 -23.73 5.86 4.58
CA VAL A 520 -24.70 4.78 4.41
C VAL A 520 -24.35 3.67 5.40
N THR A 521 -25.25 3.39 6.33
CA THR A 521 -25.24 2.16 7.14
C THR A 521 -25.70 1.00 6.24
N VAL A 522 -24.78 0.11 5.88
CA VAL A 522 -25.06 -1.08 5.07
C VAL A 522 -25.41 -2.24 6.01
N SER A 523 -26.53 -2.93 5.76
CA SER A 523 -27.02 -4.09 6.51
C SER A 523 -26.82 -5.37 5.70
N ILE A 524 -26.73 -6.54 6.34
CA ILE A 524 -26.86 -7.89 5.71
C ILE A 524 -27.98 -7.94 4.66
N LYS A 525 -29.12 -7.28 4.93
CA LYS A 525 -30.25 -7.21 3.99
C LYS A 525 -29.89 -6.49 2.69
N SER A 526 -29.04 -5.46 2.74
CA SER A 526 -28.57 -4.72 1.56
C SER A 526 -27.67 -5.58 0.66
N VAL A 527 -26.89 -6.49 1.24
CA VAL A 527 -26.07 -7.48 0.50
C VAL A 527 -26.91 -8.66 0.03
N GLU A 528 -27.88 -9.13 0.81
CA GLU A 528 -28.89 -10.08 0.34
C GLU A 528 -29.63 -9.53 -0.88
N TRP A 529 -30.05 -8.26 -0.86
CA TRP A 529 -30.71 -7.61 -1.99
C TRP A 529 -29.75 -7.34 -3.16
N ALA A 530 -28.47 -7.04 -2.93
CA ALA A 530 -27.47 -6.97 -4.00
C ALA A 530 -27.25 -8.35 -4.65
N CYS A 531 -27.15 -9.42 -3.85
CA CYS A 531 -27.08 -10.81 -4.33
C CYS A 531 -28.38 -11.28 -4.99
N VAL A 532 -29.54 -10.86 -4.51
CA VAL A 532 -30.86 -11.16 -5.09
C VAL A 532 -31.09 -10.33 -6.35
N LEU A 533 -30.56 -9.12 -6.48
CA LEU A 533 -30.56 -8.37 -7.74
C LEU A 533 -29.61 -9.03 -8.76
N LEU A 534 -28.45 -9.52 -8.31
CA LEU A 534 -27.53 -10.31 -9.14
C LEU A 534 -28.15 -11.62 -9.64
N LEU A 535 -29.00 -12.27 -8.83
CA LEU A 535 -29.74 -13.49 -9.22
C LEU A 535 -31.04 -13.17 -9.98
N GLY A 536 -31.72 -12.08 -9.64
CA GLY A 536 -33.05 -11.69 -10.14
C GLY A 536 -33.04 -11.08 -11.53
N CYS A 537 -31.93 -10.45 -11.94
CA CYS A 537 -31.70 -10.08 -13.34
C CYS A 537 -31.31 -11.30 -14.22
N TYR A 538 -31.11 -12.48 -13.61
CA TYR A 538 -30.59 -13.68 -14.27
C TYR A 538 -31.55 -14.89 -14.32
N ILE A 539 -32.78 -14.76 -13.82
CA ILE A 539 -33.85 -15.76 -14.01
C ILE A 539 -34.72 -15.31 -15.19
N PRO A 540 -34.77 -16.02 -16.34
CA PRO A 540 -35.86 -15.81 -17.28
C PRO A 540 -37.16 -16.18 -16.57
N ARG A 541 -38.13 -15.26 -16.56
CA ARG A 541 -39.51 -15.55 -16.16
C ARG A 541 -40.05 -16.71 -17.01
N ARG A 542 -39.87 -17.94 -16.56
CA ARG A 542 -40.64 -19.12 -16.97
C ARG A 542 -40.81 -19.99 -15.75
N TYR A 543 -41.75 -19.58 -14.92
CA TYR A 543 -42.75 -20.42 -14.25
C TYR A 543 -43.67 -19.43 -13.53
N LYS A 544 -44.52 -18.77 -14.32
CA LYS A 544 -45.87 -18.42 -13.90
C LYS A 544 -46.75 -19.40 -14.66
N ASP A 545 -47.06 -20.50 -14.00
CA ASP A 545 -48.41 -21.06 -13.87
C ASP A 545 -48.39 -21.96 -12.63
#